data_AF-A0A2E3HWV5-F1
#
_entry.id   AF-A0A2E3HWV5-F1
#
_cell.length_a   1.000
_cell.length_b   1.000
_cell.length_c   1.000
_cell.angle_alpha   90.00
_cell.angle_beta   90.00
_cell.angle_gamma   90.00
#
_symmetry.space_group_name_H-M   'P 1'
#
loop_
_entity.id
_entity.type
_entity.pdbx_description
1 polymer ?
#
loop_
_entity_poly.entity_id
_entity_poly.type
_entity_poly.pdbx_seq_one_letter_code
_entity_poly.pdbx_strand_id
1 'polypeptide(L)'
;MSDFLPAQPNFLPPKPTPLLIRLGKWLQPALTRALHKVSKIEIDAESKARVEATKGFSTIFLPNHSDYADAYVIMGFSREIGRNLYYVTGRELFDEGSPFFRGIRTSLMQHLGGYSILRGAPDRNSFRTTREILSQKNGSLLIFPEGGVSRQTQTVMPFESGVLQLCFWAFDDMRKADNLQPIYAIPMSTVYFYDQDMTIEIEESITKLENVILSADQQRELTAIDRLQKLIRTIVSVLEKEHRIEPVEGASLYQRVDYMREHILSQFENLVGVTKSQGDHFRKRIRALKYTVDSQYFLNTDKMTNYQERR
;
A
#
# COMPACT_ATOMS: atom_id res chain seq x y z
N MET A 1 16.92 1.90 9.70
CA MET A 1 16.70 0.77 8.77
C MET A 1 15.71 -0.16 9.45
N SER A 2 14.49 -0.27 8.94
CA SER A 2 13.50 -1.22 9.45
C SER A 2 13.84 -2.59 8.88
N ASP A 3 14.12 -3.56 9.75
CA ASP A 3 14.38 -4.96 9.38
C ASP A 3 13.08 -5.60 8.86
N PHE A 4 12.79 -5.37 7.58
CA PHE A 4 11.76 -6.09 6.84
C PHE A 4 12.28 -7.49 6.53
N LEU A 5 11.86 -8.47 7.34
CA LEU A 5 12.13 -9.87 7.05
C LEU A 5 11.25 -10.34 5.87
N PRO A 6 11.75 -11.26 5.03
CA PRO A 6 10.94 -11.89 3.99
C PRO A 6 9.73 -12.59 4.62
N ALA A 7 8.58 -12.45 3.98
CA ALA A 7 7.32 -13.00 4.45
C ALA A 7 7.38 -14.53 4.55
N GLN A 8 7.08 -15.11 5.71
CA GLN A 8 6.90 -16.56 5.84
C GLN A 8 5.63 -16.99 5.08
N PRO A 9 5.65 -18.09 4.30
CA PRO A 9 4.59 -18.47 3.35
C PRO A 9 3.26 -18.89 4.01
N ASN A 10 3.20 -18.88 5.34
CA ASN A 10 1.99 -19.26 6.07
C ASN A 10 0.96 -18.12 6.09
N PHE A 11 -0.23 -18.46 5.62
CA PHE A 11 -1.41 -17.60 5.69
C PHE A 11 -1.84 -17.36 7.15
N LEU A 12 -2.10 -16.10 7.48
CA LEU A 12 -2.62 -15.65 8.77
C LEU A 12 -4.10 -15.22 8.59
N PRO A 13 -5.07 -16.02 9.06
CA PRO A 13 -6.50 -15.73 8.89
C PRO A 13 -6.95 -14.57 9.78
N PRO A 14 -8.07 -13.90 9.48
CA PRO A 14 -8.65 -12.90 10.36
C PRO A 14 -9.24 -13.58 11.60
N LYS A 15 -9.10 -12.95 12.78
CA LYS A 15 -9.64 -13.45 14.06
C LYS A 15 -10.42 -12.35 14.79
N PRO A 16 -11.38 -11.69 14.12
CA PRO A 16 -11.97 -10.46 14.60
C PRO A 16 -12.60 -10.67 15.98
N THR A 17 -12.22 -9.82 16.93
CA THR A 17 -12.78 -9.86 18.28
C THR A 17 -13.56 -8.56 18.52
N PRO A 18 -14.89 -8.61 18.64
CA PRO A 18 -15.73 -7.41 18.70
C PRO A 18 -15.31 -6.40 19.77
N LEU A 19 -14.90 -6.89 20.95
CA LEU A 19 -14.42 -6.05 22.03
C LEU A 19 -13.12 -5.31 21.67
N LEU A 20 -12.17 -6.01 21.05
CA LEU A 20 -10.89 -5.42 20.62
C LEU A 20 -11.08 -4.44 19.46
N ILE A 21 -11.99 -4.73 18.54
CA ILE A 21 -12.36 -3.79 17.46
C ILE A 21 -12.96 -2.51 18.07
N ARG A 22 -13.88 -2.65 19.03
CA ARG A 22 -14.50 -1.50 19.72
C ARG A 22 -13.46 -0.68 20.48
N LEU A 23 -12.57 -1.34 21.22
CA LEU A 23 -11.47 -0.68 21.93
C LEU A 23 -10.53 0.04 20.96
N GLY A 24 -10.16 -0.62 19.87
CA GLY A 24 -9.32 -0.05 18.84
C GLY A 24 -9.96 1.21 18.22
N LYS A 25 -11.26 1.16 17.88
CA LYS A 25 -11.99 2.31 17.32
C LYS A 25 -12.10 3.46 18.32
N TRP A 26 -12.17 3.15 19.61
CA TRP A 26 -12.16 4.16 20.67
C TRP A 26 -10.78 4.82 20.83
N LEU A 27 -9.69 4.04 20.76
CA LEU A 27 -8.31 4.56 20.81
C LEU A 27 -7.88 5.27 19.52
N GLN A 28 -8.53 4.97 18.39
CA GLN A 28 -8.13 5.40 17.06
C GLN A 28 -7.84 6.91 16.94
N PRO A 29 -8.65 7.85 17.46
CA PRO A 29 -8.37 9.28 17.29
C PRO A 29 -7.06 9.71 17.96
N ALA A 30 -6.80 9.19 19.17
CA ALA A 30 -5.57 9.48 19.91
C ALA A 30 -4.36 8.85 19.23
N LEU A 31 -4.46 7.59 18.78
CA LEU A 31 -3.38 6.88 18.09
C LEU A 31 -3.03 7.55 16.75
N THR A 32 -4.03 7.91 15.95
CA THR A 32 -3.83 8.52 14.63
C THR A 32 -3.17 9.89 14.78
N ARG A 33 -3.55 10.67 15.80
CA ARG A 33 -2.90 11.95 16.10
C ARG A 33 -1.47 11.79 16.61
N ALA A 34 -1.24 10.89 17.56
CA ALA A 34 0.07 10.71 18.18
C ALA A 34 1.11 10.07 17.24
N LEU A 35 0.70 9.08 16.44
CA LEU A 35 1.61 8.31 15.58
C LEU A 35 1.74 8.91 14.18
N HIS A 36 0.67 9.51 13.64
CA HIS A 36 0.61 9.96 12.25
C HIS A 36 0.32 11.45 12.08
N LYS A 37 0.18 12.21 13.18
CA LYS A 37 -0.10 13.65 13.17
C LYS A 37 -1.38 14.04 12.40
N VAL A 38 -2.30 13.09 12.20
CA VAL A 38 -3.60 13.40 11.59
C VAL A 38 -4.50 14.00 12.66
N SER A 39 -4.85 15.27 12.50
CA SER A 39 -5.64 16.03 13.47
C SER A 39 -7.14 15.71 13.37
N LYS A 40 -7.65 15.56 12.14
CA LYS A 40 -9.06 15.39 11.80
C LYS A 40 -9.25 14.45 10.61
N ILE A 41 -10.36 13.71 10.62
CA ILE A 41 -10.83 12.91 9.48
C ILE A 41 -12.21 13.44 9.13
N GLU A 42 -12.40 13.81 7.87
CA GLU A 42 -13.67 14.31 7.35
C GLU A 42 -14.18 13.37 6.25
N ILE A 43 -15.48 13.15 6.24
CA ILE A 43 -16.18 12.42 5.18
C ILE A 43 -17.32 13.33 4.75
N ASP A 44 -17.40 13.66 3.47
CA ASP A 44 -18.47 14.50 2.96
C ASP A 44 -19.83 13.80 3.10
N ALA A 45 -20.89 14.60 3.23
CA ALA A 45 -22.23 14.10 3.52
C ALA A 45 -22.77 13.18 2.41
N GLU A 46 -22.41 13.45 1.16
CA GLU A 46 -22.85 12.66 0.01
C GLU A 46 -22.20 11.27 0.02
N SER A 47 -20.88 11.19 0.21
CA SER A 47 -20.15 9.94 0.38
C SER A 47 -20.69 9.13 1.56
N LYS A 48 -20.98 9.79 2.69
CA LYS A 48 -21.59 9.12 3.85
C LYS A 48 -22.96 8.52 3.50
N ALA A 49 -23.82 9.27 2.81
CA ALA A 49 -25.13 8.79 2.38
C ALA A 49 -25.02 7.60 1.42
N ARG A 50 -24.07 7.64 0.46
CA ARG A 50 -23.80 6.53 -0.46
C ARG A 50 -23.37 5.25 0.27
N VAL A 51 -22.54 5.37 1.31
CA VAL A 51 -22.13 4.22 2.14
C VAL A 51 -23.30 3.71 2.99
N GLU A 52 -24.12 4.58 3.57
CA GLU A 52 -25.32 4.16 4.32
C GLU A 52 -26.33 3.41 3.43
N ALA A 53 -26.46 3.80 2.15
CA ALA A 53 -27.34 3.12 1.20
C ALA A 53 -26.98 1.64 0.95
N THR A 54 -25.73 1.23 1.23
CA THR A 54 -25.31 -0.18 1.09
C THR A 54 -25.47 -0.99 2.36
N LYS A 55 -26.11 -0.43 3.40
CA LYS A 55 -26.31 -1.11 4.68
C LYS A 55 -27.21 -2.32 4.48
N GLY A 56 -26.88 -3.45 5.09
CA GLY A 56 -27.56 -4.73 4.83
C GLY A 56 -26.82 -5.62 3.84
N PHE A 57 -25.93 -5.06 3.03
CA PHE A 57 -25.25 -5.75 1.94
C PHE A 57 -23.75 -5.86 2.14
N SER A 58 -23.17 -6.88 1.52
CA SER A 58 -21.72 -7.00 1.44
C SER A 58 -21.14 -5.84 0.65
N THR A 59 -20.08 -5.24 1.19
CA THR A 59 -19.45 -4.05 0.62
C THR A 59 -17.95 -4.23 0.62
N ILE A 60 -17.33 -4.01 -0.53
CA ILE A 60 -15.87 -3.86 -0.66
C ILE A 60 -15.55 -2.38 -0.87
N PHE A 61 -14.68 -1.86 0.00
CA PHE A 61 -14.16 -0.51 -0.06
C PHE A 61 -12.79 -0.50 -0.74
N LEU A 62 -12.64 0.36 -1.74
CA LEU A 62 -11.49 0.41 -2.64
C LEU A 62 -10.82 1.80 -2.64
N PRO A 63 -10.16 2.19 -1.52
CA PRO A 63 -9.44 3.47 -1.43
C PRO A 63 -8.10 3.45 -2.19
N ASN A 64 -7.66 4.61 -2.70
CA ASN A 64 -6.23 4.82 -3.01
C ASN A 64 -5.37 4.61 -1.76
N HIS A 65 -4.09 4.30 -1.95
CA HIS A 65 -3.15 4.04 -0.86
C HIS A 65 -2.04 5.08 -0.86
N SER A 66 -2.28 6.25 -0.29
CA SER A 66 -1.38 7.39 -0.38
C SER A 66 -0.32 7.44 0.72
N ASP A 67 -0.64 7.02 1.95
CA ASP A 67 0.26 7.17 3.09
C ASP A 67 0.24 5.95 4.03
N TYR A 68 1.26 5.81 4.87
CA TYR A 68 1.25 4.78 5.92
C TYR A 68 0.17 5.04 6.98
N ALA A 69 -0.29 6.28 7.12
CA ALA A 69 -1.40 6.68 7.97
C ALA A 69 -2.75 6.08 7.50
N ASP A 70 -2.85 5.61 6.25
CA ASP A 70 -4.12 5.13 5.68
C ASP A 70 -4.77 4.05 6.53
N ALA A 71 -4.00 3.13 7.12
CA ALA A 71 -4.55 2.08 7.97
C ALA A 71 -5.31 2.65 9.19
N TYR A 72 -4.80 3.73 9.77
CA TYR A 72 -5.40 4.41 10.92
C TYR A 72 -6.56 5.32 10.51
N VAL A 73 -6.43 6.01 9.37
CA VAL A 73 -7.51 6.83 8.80
C VAL A 73 -8.71 5.98 8.42
N ILE A 74 -8.48 4.85 7.77
CA ILE A 74 -9.52 3.89 7.43
C ILE A 74 -10.18 3.29 8.67
N MET A 75 -9.43 3.05 9.73
CA MET A 75 -10.02 2.64 11.00
C MET A 75 -10.95 3.73 11.56
N GLY A 76 -10.57 5.01 11.42
CA GLY A 76 -11.44 6.15 11.71
C GLY A 76 -12.69 6.17 10.84
N PHE A 77 -12.55 5.97 9.52
CA PHE A 77 -13.67 5.80 8.60
C PHE A 77 -14.63 4.69 9.06
N SER A 78 -14.10 3.51 9.42
CA SER A 78 -14.90 2.38 9.91
C SER A 78 -15.68 2.70 11.20
N ARG A 79 -15.16 3.62 12.02
CA ARG A 79 -15.85 4.14 13.21
C ARG A 79 -16.99 5.07 12.81
N GLU A 80 -16.75 6.00 11.89
CA GLU A 80 -17.74 6.99 11.42
C GLU A 80 -18.94 6.38 10.70
N ILE A 81 -18.74 5.28 9.97
CA ILE A 81 -19.83 4.54 9.28
C ILE A 81 -20.46 3.44 10.15
N GLY A 82 -19.95 3.22 11.36
CA GLY A 82 -20.47 2.20 12.27
C GLY A 82 -20.32 0.74 11.81
N ARG A 83 -19.38 0.43 10.89
CA ARG A 83 -19.15 -0.93 10.36
C ARG A 83 -17.81 -1.48 10.78
N ASN A 84 -17.74 -2.76 11.12
CA ASN A 84 -16.47 -3.46 11.33
C ASN A 84 -15.95 -3.94 9.98
N LEU A 85 -14.70 -3.62 9.67
CA LEU A 85 -14.09 -3.98 8.39
C LEU A 85 -13.09 -5.11 8.58
N TYR A 86 -12.99 -5.96 7.58
CA TYR A 86 -11.85 -6.83 7.37
C TYR A 86 -10.81 -6.11 6.51
N TYR A 87 -9.53 -6.37 6.77
CA TYR A 87 -8.43 -5.69 6.09
C TYR A 87 -7.52 -6.70 5.41
N VAL A 88 -7.34 -6.56 4.10
CA VAL A 88 -6.29 -7.31 3.38
C VAL A 88 -4.96 -6.62 3.60
N THR A 89 -4.02 -7.33 4.20
CA THR A 89 -2.74 -6.76 4.62
C THR A 89 -1.58 -7.60 4.12
N GLY A 90 -0.53 -6.99 3.57
CA GLY A 90 0.66 -7.70 3.10
C GLY A 90 1.27 -8.56 4.22
N ARG A 91 1.62 -9.82 3.92
CA ARG A 91 2.15 -10.77 4.91
C ARG A 91 3.41 -10.24 5.61
N GLU A 92 4.23 -9.47 4.90
CA GLU A 92 5.44 -8.83 5.40
C GLU A 92 5.17 -7.92 6.61
N LEU A 93 4.01 -7.23 6.64
CA LEU A 93 3.62 -6.33 7.73
C LEU A 93 3.32 -7.08 9.04
N PHE A 94 3.10 -8.39 9.00
CA PHE A 94 2.95 -9.23 10.19
C PHE A 94 4.30 -9.74 10.72
N ASP A 95 5.37 -9.71 9.91
CA ASP A 95 6.69 -10.22 10.29
C ASP A 95 7.68 -9.14 10.75
N GLU A 96 7.37 -7.84 10.59
CA GLU A 96 8.22 -6.75 11.09
C GLU A 96 8.48 -6.82 12.61
N GLY A 97 9.59 -6.24 13.05
CA GLY A 97 9.90 -6.05 14.48
C GLY A 97 10.47 -7.27 15.19
N SER A 98 10.88 -7.04 16.45
CA SER A 98 11.49 -8.08 17.28
C SER A 98 10.50 -9.22 17.58
N PRO A 99 10.97 -10.45 17.88
CA PRO A 99 10.09 -11.61 18.05
C PRO A 99 8.94 -11.41 19.05
N PHE A 100 9.21 -10.72 20.17
CA PHE A 100 8.21 -10.43 21.19
C PHE A 100 7.11 -9.47 20.68
N PHE A 101 7.51 -8.33 20.10
CA PHE A 101 6.55 -7.34 19.59
C PHE A 101 5.81 -7.83 18.33
N ARG A 102 6.43 -8.71 17.54
CA ARG A 102 5.81 -9.32 16.35
C ARG A 102 4.57 -10.11 16.70
N GLY A 103 4.63 -10.96 17.74
CA GLY A 103 3.48 -11.77 18.17
C GLY A 103 2.32 -10.90 18.62
N ILE A 104 2.60 -9.84 19.39
CA ILE A 104 1.60 -8.88 19.86
C ILE A 104 0.99 -8.13 18.68
N ARG A 105 1.80 -7.58 17.77
CA ARG A 105 1.29 -6.85 16.60
C ARG A 105 0.46 -7.75 15.70
N THR A 106 0.96 -8.95 15.40
CA THR A 106 0.23 -9.94 14.58
C THR A 106 -1.11 -10.28 15.19
N SER A 107 -1.12 -10.59 16.49
CA SER A 107 -2.35 -10.86 17.23
C SER A 107 -3.30 -9.67 17.14
N LEU A 108 -2.83 -8.46 17.45
CA LEU A 108 -3.65 -7.25 17.39
C LEU A 108 -4.25 -7.03 16.00
N MET A 109 -3.44 -7.13 14.94
CA MET A 109 -3.90 -6.97 13.55
C MET A 109 -4.98 -8.00 13.19
N GLN A 110 -4.78 -9.28 13.53
CA GLN A 110 -5.79 -10.33 13.28
C GLN A 110 -7.09 -10.07 14.04
N HIS A 111 -7.00 -9.63 15.31
CA HIS A 111 -8.16 -9.37 16.15
C HIS A 111 -8.90 -8.08 15.77
N LEU A 112 -8.23 -7.14 15.11
CA LEU A 112 -8.84 -5.96 14.50
C LEU A 112 -9.47 -6.25 13.13
N GLY A 113 -9.35 -7.47 12.60
CA GLY A 113 -9.95 -7.90 11.33
C GLY A 113 -8.97 -8.01 10.15
N GLY A 114 -7.68 -7.79 10.38
CA GLY A 114 -6.63 -7.95 9.38
C GLY A 114 -6.31 -9.41 9.07
N TYR A 115 -6.02 -9.72 7.82
CA TYR A 115 -5.50 -11.02 7.40
C TYR A 115 -4.47 -10.87 6.30
N SER A 116 -3.59 -11.87 6.20
CA SER A 116 -2.43 -11.76 5.33
C SER A 116 -2.76 -12.03 3.87
N ILE A 117 -2.05 -11.35 2.97
CA ILE A 117 -1.92 -11.74 1.57
C ILE A 117 -0.43 -11.82 1.19
N LEU A 118 -0.04 -12.91 0.52
CA LEU A 118 1.26 -12.99 -0.15
C LEU A 118 1.19 -12.24 -1.49
N ARG A 119 1.88 -11.11 -1.57
CA ARG A 119 1.96 -10.31 -2.79
C ARG A 119 2.88 -10.99 -3.81
N GLY A 120 2.50 -10.98 -5.08
CA GLY A 120 3.30 -11.56 -6.17
C GLY A 120 3.24 -13.09 -6.29
N ALA A 121 2.52 -13.78 -5.40
CA ALA A 121 2.31 -15.23 -5.45
C ALA A 121 0.81 -15.58 -5.46
N PRO A 122 0.40 -16.73 -6.01
CA PRO A 122 -0.98 -17.21 -5.89
C PRO A 122 -1.33 -17.58 -4.43
N ASP A 123 -1.98 -16.67 -3.71
CA ASP A 123 -2.43 -16.90 -2.33
C ASP A 123 -3.88 -17.42 -2.29
N ARG A 124 -4.02 -18.75 -2.50
CA ARG A 124 -5.33 -19.40 -2.53
C ARG A 124 -6.11 -19.24 -1.23
N ASN A 125 -5.42 -19.22 -0.08
CA ASN A 125 -6.07 -19.10 1.22
C ASN A 125 -6.62 -17.69 1.42
N SER A 126 -5.85 -16.65 1.09
CA SER A 126 -6.31 -15.27 1.15
C SER A 126 -7.49 -15.00 0.22
N PHE A 127 -7.45 -15.55 -1.01
CA PHE A 127 -8.57 -15.42 -1.95
C PHE A 127 -9.83 -16.15 -1.47
N ARG A 128 -9.68 -17.34 -0.88
CA ARG A 128 -10.79 -18.08 -0.28
C ARG A 128 -11.42 -17.30 0.87
N THR A 129 -10.63 -16.81 1.81
CA THR A 129 -11.11 -16.01 2.94
C THR A 129 -11.78 -14.72 2.45
N THR A 130 -11.25 -14.06 1.42
CA THR A 130 -11.88 -12.88 0.82
C THR A 130 -13.29 -13.20 0.30
N ARG A 131 -13.42 -14.30 -0.46
CA ARG A 131 -14.71 -14.76 -0.99
C ARG A 131 -15.69 -15.09 0.12
N GLU A 132 -15.24 -15.82 1.14
CA GLU A 132 -16.05 -16.17 2.31
C GLU A 132 -16.56 -14.91 3.04
N ILE A 133 -15.73 -13.89 3.21
CA ILE A 133 -16.14 -12.60 3.81
C ILE A 133 -17.19 -11.92 2.93
N LEU A 134 -16.98 -11.83 1.61
CA LEU A 134 -17.91 -11.16 0.70
C LEU A 134 -19.26 -11.89 0.58
N SER A 135 -19.29 -13.21 0.79
CA SER A 135 -20.52 -14.01 0.82
C SER A 135 -21.29 -13.95 2.14
N GLN A 136 -20.74 -13.33 3.20
CA GLN A 136 -21.46 -13.14 4.47
C GLN A 136 -22.54 -12.07 4.36
N LYS A 137 -23.62 -12.19 5.13
CA LYS A 137 -24.57 -11.09 5.31
C LYS A 137 -23.86 -9.90 5.98
N ASN A 138 -23.78 -8.75 5.30
CA ASN A 138 -23.02 -7.56 5.72
C ASN A 138 -21.49 -7.70 5.72
N GLY A 139 -20.92 -8.59 4.91
CA GLY A 139 -19.47 -8.69 4.77
C GLY A 139 -18.85 -7.35 4.36
N SER A 140 -18.05 -6.73 5.23
CA SER A 140 -17.45 -5.41 4.96
C SER A 140 -15.94 -5.55 4.87
N LEU A 141 -15.40 -5.35 3.68
CA LEU A 141 -14.00 -5.60 3.36
C LEU A 141 -13.34 -4.33 2.85
N LEU A 142 -12.09 -4.10 3.22
CA LEU A 142 -11.27 -3.05 2.65
C LEU A 142 -10.02 -3.63 2.00
N ILE A 143 -9.81 -3.26 0.74
CA ILE A 143 -8.63 -3.60 -0.05
C ILE A 143 -8.11 -2.32 -0.69
N PHE A 144 -6.83 -2.02 -0.49
CA PHE A 144 -6.12 -1.02 -1.27
C PHE A 144 -5.79 -1.60 -2.65
N PRO A 145 -6.54 -1.27 -3.71
CA PRO A 145 -6.42 -1.95 -4.99
C PRO A 145 -5.14 -1.54 -5.73
N GLU A 146 -4.43 -0.48 -5.31
CA GLU A 146 -3.14 -0.07 -5.89
C GLU A 146 -1.98 -1.03 -5.55
N GLY A 147 -2.19 -1.95 -4.60
CA GLY A 147 -1.22 -2.97 -4.21
C GLY A 147 0.00 -2.47 -3.41
N GLY A 148 0.11 -1.17 -3.18
CA GLY A 148 1.18 -0.57 -2.36
C GLY A 148 1.04 0.95 -2.23
N VAL A 149 1.72 1.51 -1.22
CA VAL A 149 1.67 2.95 -0.92
C VAL A 149 2.24 3.75 -2.09
N SER A 150 1.48 4.74 -2.56
CA SER A 150 1.84 5.59 -3.69
C SER A 150 2.66 6.82 -3.31
N ARG A 151 2.51 7.30 -2.06
CA ARG A 151 3.01 8.62 -1.62
C ARG A 151 2.49 9.77 -2.49
N GLN A 152 1.34 9.58 -3.11
CA GLN A 152 0.67 10.54 -3.95
C GLN A 152 -0.79 10.61 -3.54
N THR A 153 -1.23 11.81 -3.16
CA THR A 153 -2.54 12.03 -2.55
C THR A 153 -3.63 12.34 -3.58
N GLN A 154 -3.26 12.92 -4.72
CA GLN A 154 -4.19 13.37 -5.77
C GLN A 154 -4.09 12.55 -7.06
N THR A 155 -3.33 11.46 -7.02
CA THR A 155 -3.13 10.55 -8.16
C THR A 155 -3.50 9.15 -7.72
N VAL A 156 -4.41 8.52 -8.45
CA VAL A 156 -4.77 7.13 -8.24
C VAL A 156 -3.90 6.27 -9.14
N MET A 157 -3.24 5.28 -8.56
CA MET A 157 -2.42 4.33 -9.31
C MET A 157 -3.31 3.26 -9.95
N PRO A 158 -2.87 2.63 -11.06
CA PRO A 158 -3.62 1.54 -11.66
C PRO A 158 -3.94 0.43 -10.65
N PHE A 159 -5.18 -0.05 -10.68
CA PHE A 159 -5.64 -1.10 -9.77
C PHE A 159 -5.11 -2.47 -10.18
N GLU A 160 -4.90 -3.33 -9.19
CA GLU A 160 -4.68 -4.75 -9.39
C GLU A 160 -5.95 -5.40 -9.96
N SER A 161 -5.81 -6.01 -11.13
CA SER A 161 -6.92 -6.62 -11.87
C SER A 161 -7.65 -7.72 -11.10
N GLY A 162 -6.99 -8.35 -10.11
CA GLY A 162 -7.56 -9.44 -9.33
C GLY A 162 -8.62 -9.02 -8.29
N VAL A 163 -8.67 -7.74 -7.89
CA VAL A 163 -9.53 -7.32 -6.76
C VAL A 163 -11.01 -7.47 -7.09
N LEU A 164 -11.44 -7.02 -8.27
CA LEU A 164 -12.84 -7.15 -8.71
C LEU A 164 -13.19 -8.60 -9.08
N GLN A 165 -12.21 -9.39 -9.52
CA GLN A 165 -12.41 -10.81 -9.81
C GLN A 165 -12.86 -11.59 -8.57
N LEU A 166 -12.37 -11.23 -7.38
CA LEU A 166 -12.80 -11.82 -6.11
C LEU A 166 -14.29 -11.59 -5.83
N CYS A 167 -14.84 -10.45 -6.25
CA CYS A 167 -16.27 -10.14 -6.10
C CYS A 167 -17.13 -11.07 -6.98
N PHE A 168 -16.73 -11.28 -8.24
CA PHE A 168 -17.42 -12.20 -9.15
C PHE A 168 -17.35 -13.64 -8.67
N TRP A 169 -16.20 -14.08 -8.15
CA TRP A 169 -16.09 -15.44 -7.58
C TRP A 169 -16.95 -15.62 -6.33
N ALA A 170 -17.02 -14.61 -5.45
CA ALA A 170 -17.95 -14.65 -4.32
C ALA A 170 -19.41 -14.70 -4.77
N PHE A 171 -19.75 -13.95 -5.82
CA PHE A 171 -21.09 -13.96 -6.43
C PHE A 171 -21.45 -15.34 -7.01
N ASP A 172 -20.51 -16.00 -7.70
CA ASP A 172 -20.68 -17.37 -8.19
C ASP A 172 -20.85 -18.40 -7.06
N ASP A 173 -20.13 -18.22 -5.95
CA ASP A 173 -20.29 -19.07 -4.77
C ASP A 173 -21.68 -18.93 -4.17
N MET A 174 -22.17 -17.70 -4.03
CA MET A 174 -23.52 -17.45 -3.53
C MET A 174 -24.61 -18.00 -4.47
N ARG A 175 -24.40 -17.87 -5.78
CA ARG A 175 -25.32 -18.44 -6.78
C ARG A 175 -25.43 -19.95 -6.66
N LYS A 176 -24.32 -20.65 -6.42
CA LYS A 176 -24.30 -22.11 -6.21
C LYS A 176 -24.94 -22.54 -4.89
N ALA A 177 -24.91 -21.68 -3.89
CA ALA A 177 -25.50 -21.92 -2.57
C ALA A 177 -26.96 -21.45 -2.46
N ASP A 178 -27.57 -21.01 -3.56
CA ASP A 178 -28.95 -20.47 -3.63
C ASP A 178 -29.22 -19.34 -2.62
N ASN A 179 -28.20 -18.50 -2.38
CA ASN A 179 -28.27 -17.38 -1.44
C ASN A 179 -27.73 -16.09 -2.06
N LEU A 180 -28.03 -15.87 -3.35
CA LEU A 180 -27.52 -14.75 -4.13
C LEU A 180 -27.90 -13.41 -3.49
N GLN A 181 -26.90 -12.59 -3.17
CA GLN A 181 -27.07 -11.25 -2.63
C GLN A 181 -26.19 -10.24 -3.40
N PRO A 182 -26.60 -8.97 -3.48
CA PRO A 182 -25.76 -7.91 -4.05
C PRO A 182 -24.45 -7.73 -3.26
N ILE A 183 -23.35 -7.52 -3.99
CA ILE A 183 -22.08 -7.02 -3.46
C ILE A 183 -21.86 -5.62 -4.03
N TYR A 184 -21.61 -4.63 -3.18
CA TYR A 184 -21.29 -3.27 -3.60
C TYR A 184 -19.78 -3.05 -3.59
N ALA A 185 -19.23 -2.62 -4.74
CA ALA A 185 -17.85 -2.15 -4.83
C ALA A 185 -17.83 -0.61 -4.80
N ILE A 186 -17.29 -0.04 -3.72
CA ILE A 186 -17.26 1.40 -3.50
C ILE A 186 -15.83 1.91 -3.72
N PRO A 187 -15.54 2.59 -4.84
CA PRO A 187 -14.29 3.32 -4.99
C PRO A 187 -14.26 4.48 -4.00
N MET A 188 -13.10 4.69 -3.37
CA MET A 188 -12.90 5.74 -2.39
C MET A 188 -11.65 6.55 -2.71
N SER A 189 -11.65 7.82 -2.31
CA SER A 189 -10.45 8.65 -2.34
C SER A 189 -10.14 9.16 -0.93
N THR A 190 -8.90 8.95 -0.50
CA THR A 190 -8.31 9.51 0.72
C THR A 190 -7.37 10.62 0.30
N VAL A 191 -7.64 11.83 0.77
CA VAL A 191 -6.85 13.03 0.47
C VAL A 191 -6.39 13.67 1.77
N TYR A 192 -5.08 13.90 1.88
CA TYR A 192 -4.41 14.56 3.01
C TYR A 192 -4.11 16.01 2.68
N PHE A 193 -4.39 16.88 3.65
CA PHE A 193 -4.06 18.29 3.61
C PHE A 193 -3.39 18.69 4.93
N TYR A 194 -2.50 19.67 4.86
CA TYR A 194 -2.04 20.36 6.06
C TYR A 194 -3.13 21.34 6.51
N ASP A 195 -3.48 21.29 7.79
CA ASP A 195 -4.46 22.19 8.41
C ASP A 195 -3.82 23.48 8.96
N GLN A 196 -2.53 23.68 8.69
CA GLN A 196 -1.71 24.82 9.11
C GLN A 196 -0.88 25.32 7.92
N ASP A 197 -0.43 26.58 8.00
CA ASP A 197 0.56 27.10 7.05
C ASP A 197 1.91 26.43 7.32
N MET A 198 2.39 25.66 6.34
CA MET A 198 3.64 24.90 6.41
C MET A 198 4.79 25.57 5.67
N THR A 199 4.66 26.85 5.29
CA THR A 199 5.63 27.53 4.44
C THR A 199 7.04 27.47 5.04
N ILE A 200 7.20 27.77 6.34
CA ILE A 200 8.50 27.77 7.00
C ILE A 200 9.13 26.38 7.01
N GLU A 201 8.38 25.34 7.37
CA GLU A 201 8.87 23.97 7.45
C GLU A 201 9.26 23.41 6.07
N ILE A 202 8.51 23.79 5.02
CA ILE A 202 8.82 23.44 3.64
C ILE A 202 10.13 24.12 3.23
N GLU A 203 10.27 25.42 3.50
CA GLU A 203 11.47 26.21 3.20
C GLU A 203 12.72 25.65 3.90
N GLU A 204 12.61 25.31 5.19
CA GLU A 204 13.69 24.67 5.93
C GLU A 204 14.04 23.29 5.37
N SER A 205 13.04 22.50 5.00
CA SER A 205 13.22 21.17 4.43
C SER A 205 13.96 21.23 3.09
N ILE A 206 13.57 22.17 2.21
CA ILE A 206 14.25 22.40 0.94
C ILE A 206 15.70 22.84 1.19
N THR A 207 15.92 23.79 2.10
CA THR A 207 17.26 24.29 2.43
C THR A 207 18.18 23.18 2.95
N LYS A 208 17.66 22.27 3.79
CA LYS A 208 18.40 21.09 4.26
C LYS A 208 18.81 20.17 3.10
N LEU A 209 17.93 19.94 2.13
CA LEU A 209 18.25 19.16 0.93
C LEU A 209 19.30 19.86 0.05
N GLU A 210 19.18 21.17 -0.14
CA GLU A 210 20.13 21.98 -0.91
C GLU A 210 21.53 21.94 -0.30
N ASN A 211 21.67 22.08 1.02
CA ASN A 211 22.97 22.05 1.68
C ASN A 211 23.68 20.69 1.55
N VAL A 212 22.93 19.61 1.32
CA VAL A 212 23.49 18.26 1.12
C VAL A 212 23.82 17.99 -0.35
N ILE A 213 23.02 18.52 -1.28
CA ILE A 213 23.06 18.14 -2.71
C ILE A 213 23.78 19.19 -3.57
N LEU A 214 23.63 20.48 -3.25
CA LEU A 214 24.16 21.59 -4.04
C LEU A 214 25.42 22.18 -3.41
N SER A 215 26.28 22.77 -4.25
CA SER A 215 27.42 23.56 -3.78
C SER A 215 26.98 24.97 -3.34
N ALA A 216 27.70 25.57 -2.39
CA ALA A 216 27.35 26.84 -1.74
C ALA A 216 27.05 28.01 -2.71
N ASP A 217 27.69 28.06 -3.88
CA ASP A 217 27.51 29.14 -4.88
C ASP A 217 26.19 29.08 -5.67
N GLN A 218 25.33 28.08 -5.40
CA GLN A 218 24.11 27.84 -6.18
C GLN A 218 22.81 28.37 -5.54
N GLN A 219 22.89 29.16 -4.48
CA GLN A 219 21.71 29.70 -3.78
C GLN A 219 21.37 31.12 -4.27
N ARG A 220 20.46 31.23 -5.25
CA ARG A 220 19.80 32.50 -5.62
C ARG A 220 18.30 32.35 -5.42
N GLU A 221 17.65 33.46 -5.07
CA GLU A 221 16.21 33.54 -4.80
C GLU A 221 15.40 33.05 -6.01
N LEU A 222 14.80 31.89 -5.81
CA LEU A 222 13.93 31.17 -6.73
C LEU A 222 12.73 30.71 -5.88
N THR A 223 11.56 30.56 -6.48
CA THR A 223 10.40 30.03 -5.73
C THR A 223 10.70 28.63 -5.19
N ALA A 224 9.98 28.16 -4.17
CA ALA A 224 10.14 26.80 -3.63
C ALA A 224 10.07 25.72 -4.74
N ILE A 225 9.20 25.90 -5.73
CA ILE A 225 9.04 24.99 -6.86
C ILE A 225 10.30 24.98 -7.74
N ASP A 226 10.83 26.16 -8.08
CA ASP A 226 12.03 26.28 -8.91
C ASP A 226 13.26 25.67 -8.22
N ARG A 227 13.37 25.87 -6.90
CA ARG A 227 14.41 25.27 -6.06
C ARG A 227 14.33 23.75 -6.05
N LEU A 228 13.13 23.20 -5.87
CA LEU A 228 12.88 21.75 -5.97
C LEU A 228 13.20 21.22 -7.38
N GLN A 229 12.82 21.92 -8.44
CA GLN A 229 13.15 21.52 -9.80
C GLN A 229 14.67 21.49 -10.03
N LYS A 230 15.40 22.47 -9.50
CA LYS A 230 16.87 22.49 -9.55
C LYS A 230 17.47 21.28 -8.84
N LEU A 231 17.02 20.98 -7.62
CA LEU A 231 17.43 19.79 -6.88
C LEU A 231 17.20 18.51 -7.67
N ILE A 232 15.99 18.34 -8.21
CA ILE A 232 15.63 17.14 -9.00
C ILE A 232 16.51 17.05 -10.25
N ARG A 233 16.77 18.16 -10.96
CA ARG A 233 17.68 18.17 -12.13
C ARG A 233 19.10 17.75 -11.76
N THR A 234 19.62 18.21 -10.62
CA THR A 234 20.95 17.81 -10.15
C THR A 234 20.98 16.31 -9.85
N ILE A 235 20.01 15.79 -9.09
CA ILE A 235 19.91 14.36 -8.77
C ILE A 235 19.83 13.51 -10.05
N VAL A 236 18.94 13.88 -10.99
CA VAL A 236 18.77 13.17 -12.26
C VAL A 236 20.07 13.17 -13.06
N SER A 237 20.79 14.29 -13.12
CA SER A 237 22.05 14.36 -13.87
C SER A 237 23.15 13.51 -13.24
N VAL A 238 23.18 13.38 -11.91
CA VAL A 238 24.10 12.47 -11.22
C VAL A 238 23.76 11.01 -11.54
N LEU A 239 22.48 10.63 -11.45
CA LEU A 239 22.03 9.27 -11.75
C LEU A 239 22.21 8.91 -13.22
N GLU A 240 21.98 9.83 -14.15
CA GLU A 240 22.26 9.64 -15.57
C GLU A 240 23.75 9.33 -15.79
N LYS A 241 24.65 10.08 -15.16
CA LYS A 241 26.10 9.81 -15.23
C LYS A 241 26.47 8.46 -14.61
N GLU A 242 25.91 8.12 -13.45
CA GLU A 242 26.15 6.84 -12.76
C GLU A 242 25.71 5.64 -13.61
N HIS A 243 24.52 5.72 -14.22
CA HIS A 243 23.96 4.67 -15.06
C HIS A 243 24.37 4.76 -16.53
N ARG A 244 25.29 5.67 -16.89
CA ARG A 244 25.81 5.89 -18.26
C ARG A 244 24.69 6.16 -19.28
N ILE A 245 23.74 6.99 -18.88
CA ILE A 245 22.64 7.48 -19.70
C ILE A 245 23.03 8.83 -20.29
N GLU A 246 23.06 8.93 -21.61
CA GLU A 246 23.25 10.21 -22.30
C GLU A 246 21.91 10.98 -22.33
N PRO A 247 21.86 12.21 -21.80
CA PRO A 247 20.64 13.00 -21.81
C PRO A 247 20.28 13.42 -23.25
N VAL A 248 19.01 13.25 -23.60
CA VAL A 248 18.49 13.69 -24.91
C VAL A 248 18.32 15.20 -24.91
N GLU A 249 18.90 15.86 -25.93
CA GLU A 249 18.77 17.31 -26.09
C GLU A 249 17.30 17.73 -26.25
N GLY A 250 16.90 18.80 -25.55
CA GLY A 250 15.52 19.30 -25.55
C GLY A 250 14.52 18.49 -24.70
N ALA A 251 14.93 17.37 -24.09
CA ALA A 251 14.04 16.58 -23.25
C ALA A 251 13.66 17.32 -21.95
N SER A 252 12.37 17.29 -21.63
CA SER A 252 11.87 17.78 -20.35
C SER A 252 12.40 16.95 -19.18
N LEU A 253 12.36 17.52 -17.97
CA LEU A 253 12.75 16.80 -16.75
C LEU A 253 11.94 15.51 -16.55
N TYR A 254 10.64 15.55 -16.84
CA TYR A 254 9.77 14.38 -16.74
C TYR A 254 10.18 13.26 -17.70
N GLN A 255 10.50 13.58 -18.95
CA GLN A 255 10.97 12.60 -19.93
C GLN A 255 12.30 11.97 -19.52
N ARG A 256 13.23 12.79 -18.99
CA ARG A 256 14.51 12.30 -18.46
C ARG A 256 14.31 11.33 -17.29
N VAL A 257 13.45 11.68 -16.34
CA VAL A 257 13.11 10.81 -15.20
C VAL A 257 12.47 9.50 -15.67
N ASP A 258 11.53 9.56 -16.61
CA ASP A 258 10.85 8.37 -17.12
C ASP A 258 11.80 7.44 -17.88
N TYR A 259 12.64 8.00 -18.76
CA TYR A 259 13.67 7.25 -19.46
C TYR A 259 14.65 6.59 -18.49
N MET A 260 15.15 7.33 -17.50
CA MET A 260 16.05 6.81 -16.48
C MET A 260 15.40 5.65 -15.70
N ARG A 261 14.14 5.81 -15.27
CA ARG A 261 13.40 4.75 -14.57
C ARG A 261 13.27 3.48 -15.42
N GLU A 262 12.90 3.62 -16.69
CA GLU A 262 12.78 2.49 -17.61
C GLU A 262 14.13 1.83 -17.90
N HIS A 263 15.19 2.61 -18.07
CA HIS A 263 16.54 2.13 -18.32
C HIS A 263 17.04 1.29 -17.14
N ILE A 264 16.98 1.83 -15.93
CA ILE A 264 17.44 1.17 -14.70
C ILE A 264 16.63 -0.11 -14.46
N LEU A 265 15.29 -0.05 -14.58
CA LEU A 265 14.45 -1.24 -14.40
C LEU A 265 14.80 -2.33 -15.42
N SER A 266 14.98 -1.97 -16.69
CA SER A 266 15.33 -2.93 -17.74
C SER A 266 16.72 -3.54 -17.53
N GLN A 267 17.68 -2.77 -17.00
CA GLN A 267 19.00 -3.31 -16.61
C GLN A 267 18.87 -4.40 -15.55
N PHE A 268 18.09 -4.15 -14.49
CA PHE A 268 17.87 -5.16 -13.43
C PHE A 268 17.07 -6.37 -13.92
N GLU A 269 16.05 -6.18 -14.75
CA GLU A 269 15.29 -7.26 -15.37
C GLU A 269 16.20 -8.19 -16.19
N ASN A 270 17.07 -7.60 -17.02
CA ASN A 270 18.05 -8.36 -17.81
C ASN A 270 19.06 -9.11 -16.91
N LEU A 271 19.51 -8.49 -15.82
CA LEU A 271 20.46 -9.10 -14.89
C LEU A 271 19.87 -10.31 -14.15
N VAL A 272 18.58 -10.25 -13.78
CA VAL A 272 17.88 -11.34 -13.09
C VAL A 272 17.29 -12.37 -14.07
N GLY A 273 17.22 -12.05 -15.37
CA GLY A 273 16.64 -12.90 -16.41
C GLY A 273 15.11 -12.86 -16.48
N VAL A 274 14.49 -11.78 -15.97
CA VAL A 274 13.03 -11.58 -16.05
C VAL A 274 12.69 -10.98 -17.40
N THR A 275 11.88 -11.66 -18.20
CA THR A 275 11.45 -11.12 -19.51
C THR A 275 10.48 -9.96 -19.31
N LYS A 276 10.75 -8.84 -19.99
CA LYS A 276 9.85 -7.69 -20.02
C LYS A 276 8.49 -8.10 -20.61
N SER A 277 7.47 -8.15 -19.76
CA SER A 277 6.08 -8.36 -20.18
C SER A 277 5.58 -7.11 -20.90
N GLN A 278 5.15 -7.25 -22.16
CA GLN A 278 4.64 -6.13 -22.94
C GLN A 278 3.32 -5.61 -22.35
N GLY A 279 3.20 -4.29 -22.18
CA GLY A 279 2.00 -3.63 -21.66
C GLY A 279 1.88 -3.60 -20.14
N ASP A 280 2.79 -4.23 -19.39
CA ASP A 280 2.75 -4.18 -17.93
C ASP A 280 3.22 -2.82 -17.39
N HIS A 281 2.42 -2.25 -16.47
CA HIS A 281 2.77 -1.02 -15.76
C HIS A 281 4.06 -1.19 -14.93
N PHE A 282 4.83 -0.11 -14.81
CA PHE A 282 6.12 -0.04 -14.11
C PHE A 282 6.14 -0.74 -12.73
N ARG A 283 5.11 -0.54 -11.89
CA ARG A 283 5.03 -1.18 -10.56
C ARG A 283 4.85 -2.69 -10.60
N LYS A 284 4.11 -3.21 -11.59
CA LYS A 284 3.89 -4.65 -11.76
C LYS A 284 5.21 -5.32 -12.12
N ARG A 285 6.00 -4.69 -12.99
CA ARG A 285 7.35 -5.13 -13.37
C ARG A 285 8.31 -5.14 -12.17
N ILE A 286 8.35 -4.07 -11.36
CA ILE A 286 9.13 -4.04 -10.11
C ILE A 286 8.72 -5.19 -9.17
N ARG A 287 7.42 -5.46 -9.03
CA ARG A 287 6.94 -6.55 -8.18
C ARG A 287 7.35 -7.92 -8.70
N ALA A 288 7.26 -8.16 -10.00
CA ALA A 288 7.74 -9.40 -10.62
C ALA A 288 9.24 -9.58 -10.39
N LEU A 289 10.04 -8.54 -10.64
CA LEU A 289 11.48 -8.54 -10.37
C LEU A 289 11.79 -8.86 -8.89
N LYS A 290 11.15 -8.15 -7.96
CA LYS A 290 11.33 -8.38 -6.52
C LYS A 290 10.96 -9.82 -6.15
N TYR A 291 9.84 -10.34 -6.64
CA TYR A 291 9.43 -11.71 -6.38
C TYR A 291 10.45 -12.73 -6.90
N THR A 292 10.99 -12.54 -8.12
CA THR A 292 12.02 -13.42 -8.67
C THR A 292 13.28 -13.39 -7.83
N VAL A 293 13.77 -12.20 -7.45
CA VAL A 293 14.94 -12.06 -6.56
C VAL A 293 14.66 -12.74 -5.23
N ASP A 294 13.52 -12.44 -4.59
CA ASP A 294 13.17 -13.02 -3.30
C ASP A 294 13.11 -14.56 -3.38
N SER A 295 12.56 -15.11 -4.47
CA SER A 295 12.49 -16.56 -4.69
C SER A 295 13.87 -17.21 -4.90
N GLN A 296 14.80 -16.52 -5.56
CA GLN A 296 16.14 -17.06 -5.82
C GLN A 296 17.04 -17.01 -4.59
N TYR A 297 16.94 -15.95 -3.78
CA TYR A 297 17.85 -15.72 -2.66
C TYR A 297 17.34 -16.28 -1.33
N PHE A 298 16.03 -16.31 -1.09
CA PHE A 298 15.48 -16.73 0.22
C PHE A 298 14.99 -18.19 0.28
N LEU A 299 15.07 -18.95 -0.83
CA LEU A 299 14.94 -20.42 -0.76
C LEU A 299 16.19 -21.09 -0.16
N ASN A 300 17.33 -20.41 -0.08
CA ASN A 300 18.60 -20.97 0.43
C ASN A 300 18.89 -20.65 1.91
N THR A 301 17.97 -20.03 2.64
CA THR A 301 18.10 -19.82 4.09
C THR A 301 17.29 -20.87 4.87
N ASP A 302 17.60 -22.14 4.64
CA ASP A 302 17.10 -23.27 5.44
C ASP A 302 17.71 -23.24 6.85
N LYS A 303 17.02 -22.57 7.77
CA LYS A 303 16.71 -23.24 9.04
C LYS A 303 15.34 -23.86 8.87
N MET A 304 15.30 -25.04 8.25
CA MET A 304 14.10 -25.88 8.22
C MET A 304 13.58 -26.06 9.64
N THR A 305 12.28 -25.85 9.85
CA THR A 305 11.65 -26.20 11.12
C THR A 305 11.42 -27.71 11.20
N ASN A 306 11.55 -28.31 12.39
CA ASN A 306 11.41 -29.76 12.68
C ASN A 306 10.13 -30.43 12.11
N TYR A 307 9.13 -29.65 11.69
CA TYR A 307 7.91 -30.16 11.04
C TYR A 307 8.14 -30.62 9.59
N GLN A 308 9.15 -30.07 8.89
CA GLN A 308 9.47 -30.40 7.49
C GLN A 308 10.43 -31.60 7.36
N GLU A 309 11.06 -32.05 8.45
CA GLU A 309 11.94 -33.24 8.46
C GLU A 309 11.18 -34.57 8.57
N ARG A 310 9.85 -34.54 8.80
CA ARG A 310 9.04 -35.76 8.99
C ARG A 310 7.96 -35.96 7.93
N ARG A 311 8.29 -35.68 6.68
CA ARG A 311 7.55 -36.17 5.51
C ARG A 311 8.49 -36.77 4.49
#